data_AF-A0A1Y1USA2-F1
#
_entry.id   AF-A0A1Y1USA2-F1
#
_cell.length_a   1.000
_cell.length_b   1.000
_cell.length_c   1.000
_cell.angle_alpha   90.00
_cell.angle_beta   90.00
_cell.angle_gamma   90.00
#
_symmetry.space_group_name_H-M   'P 1'
#
loop_
_entity.id
_entity.type
_entity.pdbx_description
1 polymer ?
#
loop_
_entity_poly.entity_id
_entity_poly.type
_entity_poly.pdbx_seq_one_letter_code
_entity_poly.pdbx_strand_id
1 'polypeptide(L)'
;MSRVTSFHKVSGPLTIPRAEVLVERLTKALVELKDEQDLHSSEGSTGVKHDSKTWAGWDWPQGVALTVLYQHYLLDPSSKGSQLSLKTAVEWFEAQWELTSGSGAPKHVNSMAAMYCLASLLQDGKIEDTDGKWIKWCTEWAEWIMNDMPRTVDGGFQHIVHDKENKDQLWDDTLFMAVLPLTRIGLLLDRTEYIQEAAYQLVLHMKYLSDPYTGLWTHGWQFQGESGGHHFAKSFWARGNAWVVYGIPLFLEIAGDVLPEDDPARRMVVNEYKRLVNALAPLQDTRTGLWHTLLDDRTTYLETSASAGIAAGIFAGVRLGVLSARKYLPMANAALVGVTGKILPNGEVDGVSSVTPMGEDFTHYREIPITPMPYGQALVMAALVEWERLYALDEAPHKHSSTIPGSPVSPVTPTSPVSPVSPVSPISPTSPTAPPILRQYTAPLDLPGRYPTEHEIREREEAERRSREPTATAESPAEPVMDHTLSTQFGRTVAVIEPGGNEDSVPGGSILAQVENARNQETQ
;
A
#
# COMPACT_ATOMS: atom_id res chain seq x y z
N MET A 1 19.30 45.86 4.33
CA MET A 1 17.90 45.50 4.64
C MET A 1 17.30 44.73 3.46
N SER A 2 16.36 43.83 3.72
CA SER A 2 16.07 42.70 2.81
C SER A 2 15.22 43.07 1.58
N ARG A 3 15.51 42.41 0.45
CA ARG A 3 14.54 42.21 -0.65
C ARG A 3 13.88 40.85 -0.44
N VAL A 4 12.61 40.85 0.00
CA VAL A 4 11.78 39.63 -0.03
C VAL A 4 11.43 39.34 -1.50
N THR A 5 11.96 38.25 -2.06
CA THR A 5 11.61 37.81 -3.41
C THR A 5 10.25 37.12 -3.40
N SER A 6 9.38 37.53 -4.34
CA SER A 6 8.04 36.97 -4.50
C SER A 6 8.09 35.55 -5.06
N PHE A 7 8.00 34.55 -4.17
CA PHE A 7 7.77 33.17 -4.57
C PHE A 7 6.38 33.03 -5.18
N HIS A 8 6.31 32.77 -6.48
CA HIS A 8 5.06 32.57 -7.18
C HIS A 8 4.47 31.21 -6.79
N LYS A 9 3.18 31.19 -6.39
CA LYS A 9 2.40 29.94 -6.39
C LYS A 9 2.40 29.37 -7.81
N VAL A 10 2.62 28.06 -7.96
CA VAL A 10 2.78 27.40 -9.27
C VAL A 10 1.42 27.13 -9.93
N SER A 11 0.69 28.21 -10.23
CA SER A 11 -0.67 28.17 -10.76
C SER A 11 -0.72 27.96 -12.28
N GLY A 12 -1.48 26.97 -12.71
CA GLY A 12 -1.74 26.62 -14.12
C GLY A 12 -2.25 25.17 -14.21
N PRO A 13 -2.77 24.72 -15.37
CA PRO A 13 -3.10 23.32 -15.58
C PRO A 13 -1.85 22.42 -15.56
N LEU A 14 -2.05 21.11 -15.41
CA LEU A 14 -1.02 20.10 -15.66
C LEU A 14 -0.93 19.80 -17.16
N THR A 15 0.28 19.53 -17.64
CA THR A 15 0.60 19.13 -19.02
C THR A 15 1.78 18.15 -18.97
N ILE A 16 1.97 17.31 -19.98
CA ILE A 16 3.10 16.36 -20.05
C ILE A 16 4.46 17.06 -19.82
N PRO A 17 4.83 18.17 -20.52
CA PRO A 17 6.09 18.88 -20.24
C PRO A 17 6.20 19.51 -18.84
N ARG A 18 5.10 19.66 -18.11
CA ARG A 18 5.10 20.10 -16.70
C ARG A 18 5.22 18.90 -15.74
N ALA A 19 4.67 17.75 -16.09
CA ALA A 19 4.74 16.53 -15.30
C ALA A 19 6.18 15.99 -15.28
N GLU A 20 6.85 15.83 -16.43
CA GLU A 20 8.30 15.56 -16.56
C GLU A 20 9.13 16.49 -15.64
N VAL A 21 8.87 17.80 -15.63
CA VAL A 21 9.59 18.79 -14.78
C VAL A 21 9.28 18.66 -13.28
N LEU A 22 8.11 18.12 -12.91
CA LEU A 22 7.80 17.79 -11.52
C LEU A 22 8.45 16.47 -11.11
N VAL A 23 8.47 15.44 -11.97
CA VAL A 23 9.16 14.17 -11.70
C VAL A 23 10.67 14.40 -11.61
N GLU A 24 11.30 15.13 -12.54
CA GLU A 24 12.73 15.48 -12.47
C GLU A 24 13.10 16.20 -11.16
N ARG A 25 12.18 16.99 -10.60
CA ARG A 25 12.36 17.65 -9.29
C ARG A 25 12.19 16.68 -8.13
N LEU A 26 11.16 15.83 -8.16
CA LEU A 26 10.90 14.83 -7.13
C LEU A 26 12.05 13.80 -7.06
N THR A 27 12.60 13.36 -8.19
CA THR A 27 13.79 12.50 -8.26
C THR A 27 15.02 13.15 -7.61
N LYS A 28 15.23 14.46 -7.80
CA LYS A 28 16.34 15.18 -7.16
C LYS A 28 16.16 15.32 -5.65
N ALA A 29 14.96 15.73 -5.21
CA ALA A 29 14.66 15.84 -3.78
C ALA A 29 14.77 14.47 -3.07
N LEU A 30 14.27 13.40 -3.70
CA LEU A 30 14.38 12.02 -3.23
C LEU A 30 15.82 11.61 -2.90
N VAL A 31 16.79 11.90 -3.80
CA VAL A 31 18.20 11.53 -3.58
C VAL A 31 18.93 12.46 -2.61
N GLU A 32 18.34 13.62 -2.27
CA GLU A 32 18.87 14.60 -1.32
C GLU A 32 18.27 14.48 0.10
N LEU A 33 17.31 13.56 0.32
CA LEU A 33 16.67 13.32 1.62
C LEU A 33 17.66 12.88 2.71
N LYS A 34 17.42 13.37 3.94
CA LYS A 34 18.26 13.11 5.12
C LYS A 34 17.44 12.70 6.33
N ASP A 35 18.03 11.89 7.18
CA ASP A 35 17.56 11.62 8.53
C ASP A 35 18.32 12.52 9.53
N GLU A 36 18.02 13.83 9.54
CA GLU A 36 18.72 14.82 10.37
C GLU A 36 18.55 14.62 11.89
N GLN A 37 17.73 13.65 12.31
CA GLN A 37 17.43 13.33 13.71
C GLN A 37 17.76 11.87 14.08
N ASP A 38 18.32 11.09 13.14
CA ASP A 38 18.63 9.64 13.28
C ASP A 38 17.41 8.80 13.77
N LEU A 39 16.18 9.18 13.37
CA LEU A 39 14.91 8.59 13.81
C LEU A 39 14.41 7.44 12.92
N HIS A 40 14.98 7.29 11.74
CA HIS A 40 14.51 6.39 10.68
C HIS A 40 15.54 5.33 10.32
N SER A 41 16.55 5.16 11.17
CA SER A 41 17.67 4.27 10.94
C SER A 41 18.15 3.59 12.23
N SER A 42 18.76 2.41 12.11
CA SER A 42 19.15 1.57 13.26
C SER A 42 20.35 0.68 12.93
N GLU A 43 21.20 0.39 13.91
CA GLU A 43 22.33 -0.55 13.73
C GLU A 43 21.80 -2.00 13.71
N GLY A 44 21.87 -2.66 12.56
CA GLY A 44 21.53 -4.07 12.43
C GLY A 44 22.58 -4.98 13.07
N SER A 45 22.16 -6.13 13.59
CA SER A 45 23.02 -7.15 14.20
C SER A 45 24.08 -7.75 13.27
N THR A 46 23.96 -7.52 11.96
CA THR A 46 24.91 -7.89 10.91
C THR A 46 25.95 -6.80 10.58
N GLY A 47 25.87 -5.62 11.21
CA GLY A 47 26.70 -4.46 10.88
C GLY A 47 26.19 -3.61 9.71
N VAL A 48 25.09 -4.01 9.06
CA VAL A 48 24.39 -3.17 8.09
C VAL A 48 23.45 -2.21 8.83
N LYS A 49 23.62 -0.89 8.66
CA LYS A 49 22.67 0.10 9.18
C LYS A 49 21.39 0.06 8.35
N HIS A 50 20.26 -0.25 8.98
CA HIS A 50 18.94 -0.10 8.38
C HIS A 50 18.64 1.40 8.26
N ASP A 51 18.06 1.84 7.14
CA ASP A 51 17.75 3.25 6.88
C ASP A 51 16.53 3.33 5.94
N SER A 52 15.43 3.87 6.47
CA SER A 52 14.14 4.02 5.80
C SER A 52 13.91 5.44 5.23
N LYS A 53 14.93 6.31 5.22
CA LYS A 53 14.78 7.72 4.83
C LYS A 53 15.82 8.27 3.86
N THR A 54 17.10 7.92 3.97
CA THR A 54 18.10 8.40 2.98
C THR A 54 18.11 7.50 1.74
N TRP A 55 18.60 8.04 0.62
CA TRP A 55 18.72 7.25 -0.62
C TRP A 55 19.78 6.13 -0.54
N ALA A 56 20.70 6.19 0.43
CA ALA A 56 21.71 5.14 0.64
C ALA A 56 21.15 3.90 1.37
N GLY A 57 19.97 3.99 1.98
CA GLY A 57 19.31 2.84 2.61
C GLY A 57 18.75 1.83 1.60
N TRP A 58 18.59 0.58 2.04
CA TRP A 58 17.87 -0.48 1.34
C TRP A 58 16.73 -1.01 2.20
N ASP A 59 15.56 -0.43 1.99
CA ASP A 59 14.28 -0.87 2.55
C ASP A 59 13.13 -0.58 1.55
N TRP A 60 11.90 -0.85 1.94
CA TRP A 60 10.72 -0.58 1.11
C TRP A 60 10.59 0.87 0.57
N PRO A 61 10.98 1.96 1.27
CA PRO A 61 10.82 3.32 0.75
C PRO A 61 11.60 3.56 -0.54
N GLN A 62 12.82 3.02 -0.60
CA GLN A 62 13.66 3.07 -1.80
C GLN A 62 13.14 2.08 -2.85
N GLY A 63 12.67 0.88 -2.46
CA GLY A 63 12.05 -0.09 -3.39
C GLY A 63 10.83 0.43 -4.15
N VAL A 64 9.92 1.15 -3.46
CA VAL A 64 8.77 1.84 -4.09
C VAL A 64 9.25 2.95 -5.03
N ALA A 65 10.26 3.73 -4.63
CA ALA A 65 10.83 4.76 -5.49
C ALA A 65 11.51 4.20 -6.75
N LEU A 66 12.34 3.15 -6.63
CA LEU A 66 13.00 2.47 -7.75
C LEU A 66 11.98 1.92 -8.77
N THR A 67 10.87 1.36 -8.27
CA THR A 67 9.74 0.89 -9.09
C THR A 67 9.17 2.01 -9.97
N VAL A 68 8.95 3.20 -9.38
CA VAL A 68 8.40 4.36 -10.08
C VAL A 68 9.42 5.02 -11.01
N LEU A 69 10.71 5.07 -10.65
CA LEU A 69 11.77 5.59 -11.52
C LEU A 69 11.93 4.75 -12.80
N TYR A 70 11.78 3.43 -12.71
CA TYR A 70 11.72 2.54 -13.87
C TYR A 70 10.45 2.79 -14.71
N GLN A 71 9.27 2.92 -14.09
CA GLN A 71 8.03 3.22 -14.82
C GLN A 71 8.07 4.58 -15.54
N HIS A 72 8.70 5.60 -14.93
CA HIS A 72 8.94 6.89 -15.55
C HIS A 72 9.86 6.77 -16.78
N TYR A 73 10.95 6.00 -16.67
CA TYR A 73 11.85 5.73 -17.80
C TYR A 73 11.13 5.13 -19.03
N LEU A 74 10.06 4.35 -18.83
CA LEU A 74 9.28 3.77 -19.92
C LEU A 74 8.38 4.77 -20.68
N LEU A 75 8.15 5.99 -20.17
CA LEU A 75 7.31 7.00 -20.85
C LEU A 75 7.96 7.50 -22.14
N ASP A 76 9.18 8.04 -22.03
CA ASP A 76 10.00 8.45 -23.15
C ASP A 76 11.47 8.13 -22.84
N PRO A 77 11.98 6.95 -23.23
CA PRO A 77 13.39 6.58 -23.08
C PRO A 77 14.40 7.55 -23.71
N SER A 78 13.98 8.57 -24.47
CA SER A 78 14.83 9.66 -24.98
C SER A 78 14.77 10.96 -24.16
N SER A 79 13.83 11.09 -23.20
CA SER A 79 13.69 12.27 -22.34
C SER A 79 14.81 12.36 -21.31
N LYS A 80 15.07 13.57 -20.82
CA LYS A 80 16.13 13.82 -19.83
C LYS A 80 15.72 13.35 -18.43
N GLY A 81 14.46 13.51 -18.06
CA GLY A 81 13.91 13.00 -16.80
C GLY A 81 13.87 11.47 -16.76
N SER A 82 13.50 10.84 -17.87
CA SER A 82 13.51 9.37 -18.04
C SER A 82 14.93 8.82 -17.94
N GLN A 83 15.90 9.42 -18.64
CA GLN A 83 17.31 9.03 -18.56
C GLN A 83 17.92 9.30 -17.17
N LEU A 84 17.56 10.41 -16.50
CA LEU A 84 17.92 10.64 -15.10
C LEU A 84 17.36 9.53 -14.19
N SER A 85 16.11 9.11 -14.41
CA SER A 85 15.43 8.13 -13.55
C SER A 85 16.02 6.72 -13.70
N LEU A 86 16.29 6.28 -14.94
CA LEU A 86 17.05 5.06 -15.20
C LEU A 86 18.43 5.12 -14.55
N LYS A 87 19.16 6.24 -14.71
CA LYS A 87 20.49 6.42 -14.11
C LYS A 87 20.43 6.31 -12.59
N THR A 88 19.51 7.03 -11.94
CA THR A 88 19.33 7.00 -10.48
C THR A 88 19.01 5.60 -9.95
N ALA A 89 18.23 4.79 -10.69
CA ALA A 89 17.96 3.41 -10.31
C ALA A 89 19.19 2.48 -10.48
N VAL A 90 19.90 2.57 -11.60
CA VAL A 90 21.09 1.73 -11.86
C VAL A 90 22.25 2.08 -10.93
N GLU A 91 22.53 3.37 -10.72
CA GLU A 91 23.56 3.83 -9.77
C GLU A 91 23.27 3.41 -8.33
N TRP A 92 21.98 3.27 -7.95
CA TRP A 92 21.61 2.74 -6.64
C TRP A 92 21.97 1.26 -6.50
N PHE A 93 21.63 0.41 -7.49
CA PHE A 93 21.98 -1.02 -7.43
C PHE A 93 23.49 -1.25 -7.40
N GLU A 94 24.26 -0.52 -8.20
CA GLU A 94 25.73 -0.57 -8.16
C GLU A 94 26.29 -0.10 -6.80
N ALA A 95 25.76 1.00 -6.24
CA ALA A 95 26.16 1.44 -4.90
C ALA A 95 25.83 0.40 -3.82
N GLN A 96 24.66 -0.23 -3.85
CA GLN A 96 24.29 -1.30 -2.91
C GLN A 96 25.15 -2.55 -3.09
N TRP A 97 25.57 -2.90 -4.31
CA TRP A 97 26.47 -4.01 -4.55
C TRP A 97 27.81 -3.80 -3.84
N GLU A 98 28.42 -2.61 -4.00
CA GLU A 98 29.68 -2.28 -3.33
C GLU A 98 29.50 -2.17 -1.80
N LEU A 99 28.48 -1.47 -1.31
CA LEU A 99 28.19 -1.30 0.13
C LEU A 99 27.97 -2.63 0.86
N THR A 100 27.31 -3.59 0.19
CA THR A 100 27.04 -4.92 0.77
C THR A 100 28.09 -5.97 0.40
N SER A 101 29.15 -5.60 -0.32
CA SER A 101 30.14 -6.54 -0.90
C SER A 101 29.48 -7.70 -1.67
N GLY A 102 28.40 -7.41 -2.41
CA GLY A 102 27.61 -8.36 -3.18
C GLY A 102 26.65 -9.25 -2.40
N SER A 103 26.55 -9.11 -1.08
CA SER A 103 25.65 -9.93 -0.24
C SER A 103 24.18 -9.46 -0.24
N GLY A 104 23.93 -8.20 -0.58
CA GLY A 104 22.61 -7.58 -0.53
C GLY A 104 22.15 -7.24 0.89
N ALA A 105 20.98 -6.60 1.02
CA ALA A 105 20.38 -6.34 2.33
C ALA A 105 19.85 -7.62 3.01
N PRO A 106 19.68 -7.62 4.35
CA PRO A 106 18.96 -8.68 5.06
C PRO A 106 17.57 -8.93 4.45
N LYS A 107 17.26 -10.19 4.15
CA LYS A 107 16.02 -10.59 3.47
C LYS A 107 14.84 -10.58 4.46
N HIS A 108 13.88 -9.67 4.22
CA HIS A 108 12.61 -9.55 4.94
C HIS A 108 11.55 -8.94 4.00
N VAL A 109 10.27 -8.86 4.41
CA VAL A 109 9.15 -8.53 3.49
C VAL A 109 9.33 -7.18 2.78
N ASN A 110 9.85 -6.18 3.50
CA ASN A 110 10.04 -4.82 2.99
C ASN A 110 11.27 -4.65 2.08
N SER A 111 12.40 -5.29 2.39
CA SER A 111 13.64 -5.15 1.60
C SER A 111 13.56 -5.84 0.23
N MET A 112 12.60 -6.75 0.06
CA MET A 112 12.24 -7.39 -1.21
C MET A 112 11.70 -6.39 -2.26
N ALA A 113 11.13 -5.26 -1.85
CA ALA A 113 10.47 -4.29 -2.75
C ALA A 113 11.38 -3.79 -3.89
N ALA A 114 12.69 -3.63 -3.64
CA ALA A 114 13.66 -3.20 -4.64
C ALA A 114 13.83 -4.22 -5.79
N MET A 115 13.56 -5.51 -5.56
CA MET A 115 13.77 -6.57 -6.54
C MET A 115 12.78 -6.51 -7.72
N TYR A 116 11.64 -5.83 -7.58
CA TYR A 116 10.76 -5.52 -8.73
C TYR A 116 11.50 -4.70 -9.78
N CYS A 117 12.22 -3.65 -9.35
CA CYS A 117 12.97 -2.79 -10.26
C CYS A 117 14.17 -3.53 -10.85
N LEU A 118 14.94 -4.27 -10.04
CA LEU A 118 16.08 -5.04 -10.54
C LEU A 118 15.66 -6.06 -11.61
N ALA A 119 14.62 -6.85 -11.34
CA ALA A 119 14.12 -7.84 -12.29
C ALA A 119 13.59 -7.18 -13.58
N SER A 120 12.97 -6.01 -13.46
CA SER A 120 12.51 -5.21 -14.61
C SER A 120 13.66 -4.67 -15.46
N LEU A 121 14.72 -4.13 -14.82
CA LEU A 121 15.90 -3.63 -15.51
C LEU A 121 16.66 -4.75 -16.23
N LEU A 122 16.68 -5.97 -15.67
CA LEU A 122 17.24 -7.15 -16.34
C LEU A 122 16.41 -7.59 -17.54
N GLN A 123 15.11 -7.79 -17.36
CA GLN A 123 14.20 -8.27 -18.40
C GLN A 123 14.19 -7.34 -19.63
N ASP A 124 14.31 -6.03 -19.41
CA ASP A 124 14.31 -5.02 -20.46
C ASP A 124 15.72 -4.71 -21.02
N GLY A 125 16.78 -5.35 -20.51
CA GLY A 125 18.17 -5.12 -20.93
C GLY A 125 18.67 -3.69 -20.64
N LYS A 126 18.37 -3.18 -19.44
CA LYS A 126 18.68 -1.81 -18.97
C LYS A 126 19.75 -1.75 -17.88
N ILE A 127 20.13 -2.91 -17.34
CA ILE A 127 21.31 -3.10 -16.49
C ILE A 127 22.11 -4.29 -17.04
N GLU A 128 23.45 -4.18 -17.05
CA GLU A 128 24.32 -5.25 -17.56
C GLU A 128 24.60 -6.27 -16.43
N ASP A 129 24.34 -7.54 -16.69
CA ASP A 129 24.48 -8.63 -15.72
C ASP A 129 25.87 -9.29 -15.78
N THR A 130 26.90 -8.47 -15.61
CA THR A 130 28.30 -8.91 -15.57
C THR A 130 28.49 -9.97 -14.50
N ASP A 131 29.08 -11.11 -14.88
CA ASP A 131 29.29 -12.30 -14.04
C ASP A 131 28.01 -12.89 -13.40
N GLY A 132 26.81 -12.51 -13.88
CA GLY A 132 25.52 -13.01 -13.40
C GLY A 132 25.12 -12.47 -12.01
N LYS A 133 25.69 -11.35 -11.56
CA LYS A 133 25.51 -10.82 -10.20
C LYS A 133 24.06 -10.46 -9.86
N TRP A 134 23.30 -9.95 -10.82
CA TRP A 134 21.93 -9.47 -10.62
C TRP A 134 20.90 -10.60 -10.78
N ILE A 135 21.04 -11.47 -11.78
CA ILE A 135 20.14 -12.63 -11.91
C ILE A 135 20.28 -13.56 -10.70
N LYS A 136 21.48 -13.65 -10.12
CA LYS A 136 21.74 -14.30 -8.83
C LYS A 136 20.93 -13.65 -7.71
N TRP A 137 20.97 -12.31 -7.54
CA TRP A 137 20.15 -11.62 -6.54
C TRP A 137 18.65 -11.90 -6.76
N CYS A 138 18.10 -11.70 -7.96
CA CYS A 138 16.69 -12.01 -8.23
C CYS A 138 16.33 -13.46 -7.87
N THR A 139 17.21 -14.42 -8.19
CA THR A 139 17.00 -15.84 -7.85
C THR A 139 17.03 -16.08 -6.34
N GLU A 140 18.05 -15.60 -5.62
CA GLU A 140 18.15 -15.79 -4.16
C GLU A 140 16.98 -15.18 -3.39
N TRP A 141 16.49 -14.01 -3.81
CA TRP A 141 15.38 -13.34 -3.14
C TRP A 141 14.04 -14.04 -3.41
N ALA A 142 13.84 -14.61 -4.61
CA ALA A 142 12.64 -15.40 -4.91
C ALA A 142 12.68 -16.80 -4.27
N GLU A 143 13.80 -17.52 -4.30
CA GLU A 143 13.90 -18.81 -3.62
C GLU A 143 13.79 -18.66 -2.09
N TRP A 144 14.29 -17.56 -1.50
CA TRP A 144 14.02 -17.22 -0.09
C TRP A 144 12.52 -17.02 0.18
N ILE A 145 11.82 -16.21 -0.62
CA ILE A 145 10.40 -15.90 -0.35
C ILE A 145 9.50 -17.13 -0.55
N MET A 146 9.86 -18.00 -1.48
CA MET A 146 9.14 -19.24 -1.74
C MET A 146 9.35 -20.27 -0.62
N ASN A 147 10.61 -20.53 -0.23
CA ASN A 147 10.97 -21.70 0.58
C ASN A 147 11.33 -21.39 2.05
N ASP A 148 11.96 -20.25 2.33
CA ASP A 148 12.56 -19.93 3.64
C ASP A 148 11.74 -18.92 4.47
N MET A 149 10.99 -18.03 3.81
CA MET A 149 10.19 -17.01 4.49
C MET A 149 9.10 -17.64 5.36
N PRO A 150 9.00 -17.26 6.66
CA PRO A 150 7.93 -17.73 7.54
C PRO A 150 6.54 -17.51 6.96
N ARG A 151 5.69 -18.53 7.08
CA ARG A 151 4.30 -18.50 6.62
C ARG A 151 3.34 -18.53 7.79
N THR A 152 2.25 -17.76 7.68
CA THR A 152 1.14 -17.78 8.64
C THR A 152 0.30 -19.05 8.50
N VAL A 153 -0.71 -19.20 9.36
CA VAL A 153 -1.91 -20.00 9.06
C VAL A 153 -2.40 -19.70 7.62
N ASP A 154 -2.87 -20.74 6.92
CA ASP A 154 -3.17 -20.73 5.48
C ASP A 154 -2.01 -20.33 4.55
N GLY A 155 -0.74 -20.42 4.99
CA GLY A 155 0.42 -20.29 4.11
C GLY A 155 0.77 -18.87 3.67
N GLY A 156 0.14 -17.85 4.26
CA GLY A 156 0.35 -16.45 3.91
C GLY A 156 1.76 -15.94 4.19
N PHE A 157 2.26 -15.00 3.39
CA PHE A 157 3.51 -14.30 3.66
C PHE A 157 3.42 -13.54 4.99
N GLN A 158 4.08 -14.05 6.03
CA GLN A 158 4.13 -13.39 7.33
C GLN A 158 4.87 -12.05 7.19
N HIS A 159 4.35 -10.96 7.75
CA HIS A 159 4.96 -9.62 7.59
C HIS A 159 6.22 -9.41 8.46
N ILE A 160 7.21 -10.30 8.35
CA ILE A 160 8.50 -10.22 9.03
C ILE A 160 9.33 -9.03 8.51
N VAL A 161 9.85 -8.23 9.44
CA VAL A 161 10.64 -7.00 9.19
C VAL A 161 11.97 -7.06 9.93
N HIS A 162 12.85 -6.06 9.71
CA HIS A 162 14.23 -6.05 10.21
C HIS A 162 14.39 -6.26 11.74
N ASP A 163 13.45 -5.77 12.55
CA ASP A 163 13.48 -5.82 14.02
C ASP A 163 12.47 -6.81 14.65
N LYS A 164 11.50 -7.33 13.88
CA LYS A 164 10.36 -8.09 14.40
C LYS A 164 9.95 -9.24 13.48
N GLU A 165 9.75 -10.41 14.10
CA GLU A 165 9.17 -11.60 13.44
C GLU A 165 7.74 -11.35 12.94
N ASN A 166 6.95 -10.52 13.64
CA ASN A 166 5.52 -10.28 13.39
C ASN A 166 4.76 -11.61 13.19
N LYS A 167 4.95 -12.52 14.15
CA LYS A 167 4.52 -13.91 14.04
C LYS A 167 3.03 -14.05 13.76
N ASP A 168 2.68 -14.84 12.74
CA ASP A 168 1.30 -15.13 12.35
C ASP A 168 0.50 -13.85 11.99
N GLN A 169 1.16 -12.87 11.36
CA GLN A 169 0.54 -11.61 10.90
C GLN A 169 0.58 -11.44 9.38
N LEU A 170 -0.55 -10.98 8.81
CA LEU A 170 -0.67 -10.46 7.44
C LEU A 170 -0.92 -8.95 7.52
N TRP A 171 -0.19 -8.14 6.74
CA TRP A 171 -0.38 -6.69 6.62
C TRP A 171 -0.62 -6.35 5.14
N ASP A 172 -1.28 -5.23 4.83
CA ASP A 172 -1.65 -4.89 3.45
C ASP A 172 -0.48 -4.44 2.57
N ASP A 173 0.60 -3.91 3.15
CA ASP A 173 1.84 -3.53 2.43
C ASP A 173 2.49 -4.72 1.71
N THR A 174 2.34 -5.94 2.24
CA THR A 174 2.94 -7.19 1.71
C THR A 174 2.62 -7.38 0.22
N LEU A 175 1.45 -6.93 -0.24
CA LEU A 175 1.05 -7.00 -1.65
C LEU A 175 1.93 -6.14 -2.56
N PHE A 176 2.43 -5.00 -2.07
CA PHE A 176 3.35 -4.16 -2.82
C PHE A 176 4.80 -4.59 -2.63
N MET A 177 5.20 -4.90 -1.39
CA MET A 177 6.61 -5.11 -1.05
C MET A 177 7.15 -6.51 -1.41
N ALA A 178 6.29 -7.53 -1.46
CA ALA A 178 6.68 -8.92 -1.70
C ALA A 178 6.04 -9.52 -2.95
N VAL A 179 4.71 -9.37 -3.12
CA VAL A 179 3.97 -10.03 -4.20
C VAL A 179 4.35 -9.47 -5.58
N LEU A 180 4.49 -8.15 -5.73
CA LEU A 180 4.92 -7.54 -6.99
C LEU A 180 6.35 -7.96 -7.42
N PRO A 181 7.39 -7.87 -6.56
CA PRO A 181 8.72 -8.40 -6.89
C PRO A 181 8.70 -9.88 -7.28
N LEU A 182 8.04 -10.75 -6.51
CA LEU A 182 7.99 -12.19 -6.82
C LEU A 182 7.37 -12.44 -8.20
N THR A 183 6.28 -11.75 -8.52
CA THR A 183 5.63 -11.85 -9.84
C THR A 183 6.57 -11.45 -10.97
N ARG A 184 7.29 -10.33 -10.82
CA ARG A 184 8.22 -9.82 -11.86
C ARG A 184 9.46 -10.71 -12.00
N ILE A 185 9.96 -11.30 -10.92
CA ILE A 185 11.03 -12.30 -10.96
C ILE A 185 10.54 -13.60 -11.63
N GLY A 186 9.29 -14.02 -11.38
CA GLY A 186 8.67 -15.17 -12.03
C GLY A 186 8.65 -15.05 -13.56
N LEU A 187 8.37 -13.85 -14.08
CA LEU A 187 8.43 -13.54 -15.52
C LEU A 187 9.86 -13.54 -16.06
N LEU A 188 10.81 -12.96 -15.32
CA LEU A 188 12.24 -12.93 -15.70
C LEU A 188 12.87 -14.32 -15.78
N LEU A 189 12.46 -15.24 -14.90
CA LEU A 189 13.04 -16.59 -14.75
C LEU A 189 12.21 -17.70 -15.41
N ASP A 190 11.09 -17.39 -16.06
CA ASP A 190 10.10 -18.36 -16.58
C ASP A 190 9.58 -19.36 -15.51
N ARG A 191 9.40 -18.86 -14.29
CA ARG A 191 8.94 -19.61 -13.10
C ARG A 191 7.47 -19.31 -12.83
N THR A 192 6.58 -20.00 -13.55
CA THR A 192 5.12 -19.82 -13.42
C THR A 192 4.60 -20.04 -12.00
N GLU A 193 5.24 -20.90 -11.22
CA GLU A 193 4.86 -21.17 -9.83
C GLU A 193 4.99 -19.93 -8.91
N TYR A 194 5.89 -18.99 -9.23
CA TYR A 194 6.04 -17.72 -8.49
C TYR A 194 4.85 -16.80 -8.72
N ILE A 195 4.30 -16.82 -9.95
CA ILE A 195 3.14 -16.02 -10.35
C ILE A 195 1.85 -16.63 -9.77
N GLN A 196 1.78 -17.96 -9.68
CA GLN A 196 0.68 -18.67 -9.01
C GLN A 196 0.68 -18.42 -7.49
N GLU A 197 1.85 -18.46 -6.85
CA GLU A 197 1.99 -18.09 -5.42
C GLU A 197 1.59 -16.62 -5.20
N ALA A 198 2.06 -15.71 -6.06
CA ALA A 198 1.67 -14.30 -5.98
C ALA A 198 0.15 -14.08 -6.12
N ALA A 199 -0.51 -14.81 -7.03
CA ALA A 199 -1.97 -14.80 -7.16
C ALA A 199 -2.69 -15.37 -5.93
N TYR A 200 -2.15 -16.44 -5.33
CA TYR A 200 -2.66 -17.01 -4.09
C TYR A 200 -2.58 -16.01 -2.94
N GLN A 201 -1.43 -15.36 -2.76
CA GLN A 201 -1.19 -14.38 -1.70
C GLN A 201 -2.14 -13.18 -1.82
N LEU A 202 -2.44 -12.70 -3.02
CA LEU A 202 -3.48 -11.68 -3.24
C LEU A 202 -4.85 -12.13 -2.74
N VAL A 203 -5.33 -13.31 -3.15
CA VAL A 203 -6.64 -13.84 -2.73
C VAL A 203 -6.68 -14.15 -1.22
N LEU A 204 -5.55 -14.52 -0.63
CA LEU A 204 -5.43 -14.78 0.80
C LEU A 204 -5.45 -13.49 1.64
N HIS A 205 -4.70 -12.45 1.24
CA HIS A 205 -4.75 -11.16 1.92
C HIS A 205 -6.15 -10.53 1.77
N MET A 206 -6.79 -10.66 0.61
CA MET A 206 -8.20 -10.27 0.42
C MET A 206 -9.15 -10.96 1.41
N LYS A 207 -8.97 -12.27 1.66
CA LYS A 207 -9.80 -13.07 2.59
C LYS A 207 -9.74 -12.55 4.03
N TYR A 208 -8.59 -12.04 4.47
CA TYR A 208 -8.36 -11.66 5.86
C TYR A 208 -8.41 -10.15 6.13
N LEU A 209 -7.91 -9.32 5.22
CA LEU A 209 -7.75 -7.88 5.44
C LEU A 209 -8.90 -7.03 4.90
N SER A 210 -9.69 -7.53 3.96
CA SER A 210 -10.78 -6.75 3.38
C SER A 210 -12.08 -6.87 4.18
N ASP A 211 -12.66 -5.73 4.56
CA ASP A 211 -13.93 -5.68 5.26
C ASP A 211 -15.12 -5.80 4.28
N PRO A 212 -16.03 -6.80 4.44
CA PRO A 212 -17.18 -6.97 3.56
C PRO A 212 -18.20 -5.83 3.65
N TYR A 213 -18.28 -5.09 4.77
CA TYR A 213 -19.32 -4.10 5.02
C TYR A 213 -19.02 -2.73 4.40
N THR A 214 -17.79 -2.23 4.53
CA THR A 214 -17.36 -0.92 4.04
C THR A 214 -16.79 -0.98 2.62
N GLY A 215 -16.12 -2.08 2.26
CA GLY A 215 -15.28 -2.14 1.06
C GLY A 215 -13.86 -1.62 1.26
N LEU A 216 -13.47 -1.25 2.48
CA LEU A 216 -12.12 -0.84 2.83
C LEU A 216 -11.30 -2.03 3.38
N TRP A 217 -9.98 -1.87 3.43
CA TRP A 217 -9.07 -2.86 4.01
C TRP A 217 -8.58 -2.38 5.39
N THR A 218 -8.52 -3.30 6.35
CA THR A 218 -7.83 -3.10 7.61
C THR A 218 -6.34 -3.31 7.42
N HIS A 219 -5.51 -2.45 8.03
CA HIS A 219 -4.04 -2.48 7.90
C HIS A 219 -3.42 -3.88 8.11
N GLY A 220 -3.91 -4.68 9.07
CA GLY A 220 -3.39 -6.02 9.31
C GLY A 220 -4.32 -6.97 10.07
N TRP A 221 -3.92 -8.23 10.12
CA TRP A 221 -4.59 -9.36 10.76
C TRP A 221 -3.56 -10.23 11.50
N GLN A 222 -3.87 -10.58 12.75
CA GLN A 222 -3.13 -11.53 13.59
C GLN A 222 -3.95 -12.80 13.74
N PHE A 223 -3.39 -13.97 13.38
CA PHE A 223 -4.01 -15.25 13.71
C PHE A 223 -3.82 -15.60 15.19
N GLN A 224 -4.78 -16.34 15.74
CA GLN A 224 -4.76 -16.90 17.09
C GLN A 224 -5.03 -18.41 17.01
N GLY A 225 -4.09 -19.13 16.40
CA GLY A 225 -4.25 -20.53 16.00
C GLY A 225 -5.12 -20.70 14.75
N GLU A 226 -5.45 -21.95 14.42
CA GLU A 226 -6.12 -22.33 13.16
C GLU A 226 -7.58 -21.82 13.04
N SER A 227 -8.21 -21.37 14.13
CA SER A 227 -9.64 -21.11 14.21
C SER A 227 -10.03 -19.69 14.65
N GLY A 228 -9.07 -18.77 14.78
CA GLY A 228 -9.33 -17.42 15.28
C GLY A 228 -8.27 -16.39 14.89
N GLY A 229 -8.56 -15.12 15.18
CA GLY A 229 -7.68 -13.98 14.92
C GLY A 229 -8.40 -12.64 15.06
N HIS A 230 -7.67 -11.55 14.87
CA HIS A 230 -8.20 -10.17 14.96
C HIS A 230 -7.42 -9.18 14.10
N HIS A 231 -8.07 -8.06 13.77
CA HIS A 231 -7.55 -6.99 12.92
C HIS A 231 -6.88 -5.82 13.68
N PHE A 232 -6.24 -6.10 14.83
CA PHE A 232 -5.71 -5.06 15.74
C PHE A 232 -6.76 -3.96 16.02
N ALA A 233 -6.42 -2.68 15.76
CA ALA A 233 -7.31 -1.52 15.88
C ALA A 233 -8.56 -1.54 14.98
N LYS A 234 -8.64 -2.39 13.95
CA LYS A 234 -9.59 -2.29 12.81
C LYS A 234 -9.48 -0.96 12.05
N SER A 235 -8.25 -0.48 11.90
CA SER A 235 -7.92 0.76 11.21
C SER A 235 -8.02 0.65 9.68
N PHE A 236 -8.94 1.40 9.08
CA PHE A 236 -8.98 1.65 7.64
C PHE A 236 -7.93 2.71 7.27
N TRP A 237 -6.66 2.34 7.42
CA TRP A 237 -5.51 3.23 7.23
C TRP A 237 -5.27 3.51 5.74
N ALA A 238 -5.15 4.78 5.40
CA ALA A 238 -5.23 5.24 4.02
C ALA A 238 -4.06 4.78 3.14
N ARG A 239 -2.83 4.73 3.66
CA ARG A 239 -1.66 4.30 2.86
C ARG A 239 -1.65 2.80 2.63
N GLY A 240 -2.05 1.99 3.61
CA GLY A 240 -2.28 0.56 3.43
C GLY A 240 -3.29 0.26 2.33
N ASN A 241 -4.46 0.92 2.39
CA ASN A 241 -5.46 0.87 1.33
C ASN A 241 -4.91 1.36 -0.03
N ALA A 242 -3.99 2.34 -0.05
CA ALA A 242 -3.34 2.81 -1.27
C ALA A 242 -2.39 1.77 -1.89
N TRP A 243 -1.71 0.94 -1.09
CA TRP A 243 -0.93 -0.20 -1.61
C TRP A 243 -1.79 -1.19 -2.36
N VAL A 244 -2.99 -1.48 -1.85
CA VAL A 244 -3.97 -2.34 -2.53
C VAL A 244 -4.47 -1.70 -3.83
N VAL A 245 -4.84 -0.42 -3.79
CA VAL A 245 -5.36 0.33 -4.95
C VAL A 245 -4.33 0.49 -6.07
N TYR A 246 -3.05 0.67 -5.75
CA TYR A 246 -2.00 0.80 -6.76
C TYR A 246 -1.38 -0.54 -7.16
N GLY A 247 -1.16 -1.43 -6.18
CA GLY A 247 -0.51 -2.73 -6.40
C GLY A 247 -1.34 -3.70 -7.25
N ILE A 248 -2.67 -3.73 -7.10
CA ILE A 248 -3.50 -4.62 -7.93
C ILE A 248 -3.40 -4.28 -9.43
N PRO A 249 -3.55 -3.02 -9.89
CA PRO A 249 -3.26 -2.65 -11.28
C PRO A 249 -1.87 -3.07 -11.76
N LEU A 250 -0.81 -2.86 -10.97
CA LEU A 250 0.55 -3.27 -11.36
C LEU A 250 0.68 -4.79 -11.50
N PHE A 251 0.08 -5.57 -10.60
CA PHE A 251 0.03 -7.03 -10.70
C PHE A 251 -0.71 -7.49 -11.95
N LEU A 252 -1.86 -6.87 -12.26
CA LEU A 252 -2.66 -7.19 -13.44
C LEU A 252 -1.96 -6.82 -14.76
N GLU A 253 -1.08 -5.80 -14.75
CA GLU A 253 -0.26 -5.43 -15.90
C GLU A 253 0.86 -6.44 -16.17
N ILE A 254 1.60 -6.86 -15.13
CA ILE A 254 2.73 -7.78 -15.30
C ILE A 254 2.28 -9.25 -15.48
N ALA A 255 1.25 -9.70 -14.76
CA ALA A 255 0.83 -11.10 -14.78
C ALA A 255 -0.17 -11.44 -15.89
N GLY A 256 -0.62 -10.47 -16.70
CA GLY A 256 -1.75 -10.61 -17.62
C GLY A 256 -1.62 -11.71 -18.68
N ASP A 257 -0.41 -12.02 -19.13
CA ASP A 257 -0.16 -13.10 -20.10
C ASP A 257 -0.19 -14.51 -19.46
N VAL A 258 -0.03 -14.61 -18.14
CA VAL A 258 -0.01 -15.86 -17.37
C VAL A 258 -1.33 -16.10 -16.63
N LEU A 259 -2.02 -15.03 -16.24
CA LEU A 259 -3.33 -15.02 -15.59
C LEU A 259 -4.35 -14.38 -16.54
N PRO A 260 -5.02 -15.16 -17.40
CA PRO A 260 -5.93 -14.64 -18.43
C PRO A 260 -7.21 -14.03 -17.84
N GLU A 261 -7.97 -13.32 -18.68
CA GLU A 261 -9.13 -12.52 -18.27
C GLU A 261 -10.20 -13.29 -17.48
N ASP A 262 -10.37 -14.58 -17.76
CA ASP A 262 -11.37 -15.47 -17.17
C ASP A 262 -10.91 -16.23 -15.92
N ASP A 263 -9.62 -16.12 -15.55
CA ASP A 263 -9.02 -16.76 -14.38
C ASP A 263 -9.78 -16.43 -13.07
N PRO A 264 -10.08 -17.42 -12.20
CA PRO A 264 -10.82 -17.19 -10.97
C PRO A 264 -10.16 -16.21 -10.00
N ALA A 265 -8.83 -16.28 -9.80
CA ALA A 265 -8.12 -15.41 -8.88
C ALA A 265 -8.08 -13.97 -9.42
N ARG A 266 -7.73 -13.78 -10.71
CA ARG A 266 -7.79 -12.49 -11.39
C ARG A 266 -9.17 -11.85 -11.29
N ARG A 267 -10.24 -12.63 -11.50
CA ARG A 267 -11.62 -12.14 -11.41
C ARG A 267 -12.03 -11.75 -9.99
N MET A 268 -11.57 -12.47 -8.97
CA MET A 268 -11.76 -12.09 -7.57
C MET A 268 -11.02 -10.77 -7.26
N VAL A 269 -9.73 -10.70 -7.60
CA VAL A 269 -8.87 -9.52 -7.42
C VAL A 269 -9.44 -8.27 -8.12
N VAL A 270 -9.87 -8.39 -9.39
CA VAL A 270 -10.47 -7.29 -10.16
C VAL A 270 -11.80 -6.82 -9.56
N ASN A 271 -12.63 -7.73 -9.04
CA ASN A 271 -13.90 -7.36 -8.39
C ASN A 271 -13.66 -6.66 -7.06
N GLU A 272 -12.68 -7.10 -6.28
CA GLU A 272 -12.34 -6.51 -4.99
C GLU A 272 -11.70 -5.13 -5.15
N TYR A 273 -10.76 -4.99 -6.09
CA TYR A 273 -10.21 -3.69 -6.47
C TYR A 273 -11.30 -2.69 -6.89
N LYS A 274 -12.28 -3.13 -7.69
CA LYS A 274 -13.47 -2.32 -8.02
C LYS A 274 -14.29 -1.97 -6.77
N ARG A 275 -14.39 -2.84 -5.77
CA ARG A 275 -15.13 -2.57 -4.53
C ARG A 275 -14.42 -1.52 -3.67
N LEU A 276 -13.10 -1.64 -3.50
CA LEU A 276 -12.26 -0.67 -2.78
C LEU A 276 -12.28 0.72 -3.41
N VAL A 277 -12.10 0.82 -4.73
CA VAL A 277 -12.17 2.11 -5.45
C VAL A 277 -13.59 2.72 -5.41
N ASN A 278 -14.64 1.92 -5.23
CA ASN A 278 -15.99 2.45 -4.94
C ASN A 278 -16.11 3.00 -3.51
N ALA A 279 -15.56 2.30 -2.51
CA ALA A 279 -15.63 2.69 -1.11
C ALA A 279 -14.88 3.99 -0.80
N LEU A 280 -13.78 4.27 -1.51
CA LEU A 280 -13.00 5.50 -1.37
C LEU A 280 -13.71 6.76 -1.87
N ALA A 281 -14.61 6.64 -2.85
CA ALA A 281 -15.27 7.79 -3.48
C ALA A 281 -16.07 8.72 -2.52
N PRO A 282 -16.93 8.21 -1.61
CA PRO A 282 -17.59 9.05 -0.61
C PRO A 282 -16.66 9.57 0.51
N LEU A 283 -15.39 9.19 0.53
CA LEU A 283 -14.44 9.51 1.63
C LEU A 283 -13.43 10.61 1.26
N GLN A 284 -13.35 11.00 -0.02
CA GLN A 284 -12.48 12.07 -0.50
C GLN A 284 -12.92 13.44 0.08
N ASP A 285 -11.99 14.24 0.60
CA ASP A 285 -12.27 15.63 0.99
C ASP A 285 -12.48 16.48 -0.27
N THR A 286 -13.69 17.02 -0.40
CA THR A 286 -14.14 17.74 -1.61
C THR A 286 -13.52 19.13 -1.79
N ARG A 287 -12.66 19.58 -0.88
CA ARG A 287 -11.96 20.88 -0.94
C ARG A 287 -10.53 20.75 -1.44
N THR A 288 -9.92 19.59 -1.21
CA THR A 288 -8.49 19.31 -1.48
C THR A 288 -8.27 18.17 -2.47
N GLY A 289 -9.24 17.27 -2.64
CA GLY A 289 -9.09 16.03 -3.41
C GLY A 289 -8.32 14.93 -2.68
N LEU A 290 -7.91 15.16 -1.42
CA LEU A 290 -7.13 14.21 -0.62
C LEU A 290 -8.04 13.31 0.24
N TRP A 291 -7.47 12.26 0.83
CA TRP A 291 -8.09 11.43 1.86
C TRP A 291 -7.47 11.67 3.24
N HIS A 292 -8.26 11.37 4.27
CA HIS A 292 -7.86 11.37 5.67
C HIS A 292 -7.05 10.11 6.01
N THR A 293 -6.09 10.17 6.94
CA THR A 293 -5.19 9.04 7.29
C THR A 293 -5.94 7.80 7.82
N LEU A 294 -7.06 8.02 8.52
CA LEU A 294 -8.10 7.03 8.74
C LEU A 294 -9.26 7.39 7.81
N LEU A 295 -9.59 6.51 6.88
CA LEU A 295 -10.47 6.82 5.75
C LEU A 295 -11.92 7.14 6.16
N ASP A 296 -12.36 6.57 7.28
CA ASP A 296 -13.67 6.76 7.89
C ASP A 296 -13.72 7.93 8.89
N ASP A 297 -12.58 8.40 9.41
CA ASP A 297 -12.50 9.49 10.39
C ASP A 297 -11.97 10.81 9.77
N ARG A 298 -12.93 11.63 9.34
CA ARG A 298 -12.73 12.99 8.80
C ARG A 298 -12.21 14.01 9.80
N THR A 299 -12.00 13.66 11.07
CA THR A 299 -11.33 14.54 12.05
C THR A 299 -9.81 14.42 12.00
N THR A 300 -9.29 13.35 11.39
CA THR A 300 -7.84 13.10 11.26
C THR A 300 -7.20 13.95 10.17
N TYR A 301 -5.86 14.01 10.11
CA TYR A 301 -5.16 14.78 9.10
C TYR A 301 -5.33 14.19 7.68
N LEU A 302 -5.27 15.05 6.67
CA LEU A 302 -5.22 14.64 5.26
C LEU A 302 -3.80 14.15 4.93
N GLU A 303 -3.70 12.96 4.33
CA GLU A 303 -2.42 12.28 4.09
C GLU A 303 -2.12 12.18 2.58
N THR A 304 -0.92 12.63 2.21
CA THR A 304 -0.57 12.92 0.82
C THR A 304 -0.07 11.70 0.07
N SER A 305 0.66 10.80 0.72
CA SER A 305 1.23 9.61 0.07
C SER A 305 0.16 8.59 -0.30
N ALA A 306 -0.79 8.33 0.61
CA ALA A 306 -2.00 7.56 0.39
C ALA A 306 -2.84 8.16 -0.75
N SER A 307 -3.12 9.45 -0.70
CA SER A 307 -3.89 10.15 -1.74
C SER A 307 -3.23 10.04 -3.12
N ALA A 308 -1.89 10.03 -3.18
CA ALA A 308 -1.13 9.88 -4.41
C ALA A 308 -1.14 8.43 -4.93
N GLY A 309 -0.96 7.43 -4.05
CA GLY A 309 -1.09 6.02 -4.42
C GLY A 309 -2.51 5.65 -4.89
N ILE A 310 -3.54 6.18 -4.22
CA ILE A 310 -4.94 6.04 -4.65
C ILE A 310 -5.12 6.65 -6.06
N ALA A 311 -4.59 7.85 -6.32
CA ALA A 311 -4.66 8.47 -7.65
C ALA A 311 -3.94 7.63 -8.72
N ALA A 312 -2.69 7.21 -8.47
CA ALA A 312 -1.89 6.39 -9.37
C ALA A 312 -2.59 5.07 -9.72
N GLY A 313 -3.10 4.36 -8.71
CA GLY A 313 -3.85 3.14 -8.90
C GLY A 313 -5.13 3.31 -9.71
N ILE A 314 -5.88 4.41 -9.50
CA ILE A 314 -7.08 4.68 -10.32
C ILE A 314 -6.70 4.98 -11.79
N PHE A 315 -5.64 5.75 -12.04
CA PHE A 315 -5.18 6.01 -13.41
C PHE A 315 -4.74 4.71 -14.10
N ALA A 316 -3.93 3.88 -13.43
CA ALA A 316 -3.53 2.56 -13.92
C ALA A 316 -4.74 1.65 -14.19
N GLY A 317 -5.71 1.61 -13.28
CA GLY A 317 -6.94 0.82 -13.46
C GLY A 317 -7.84 1.32 -14.60
N VAL A 318 -7.83 2.62 -14.93
CA VAL A 318 -8.51 3.15 -16.11
C VAL A 318 -7.74 2.80 -17.39
N ARG A 319 -6.41 2.94 -17.37
CA ARG A 319 -5.51 2.59 -18.49
C ARG A 319 -5.60 1.10 -18.88
N LEU A 320 -5.70 0.22 -17.88
CA LEU A 320 -5.92 -1.23 -18.06
C LEU A 320 -7.38 -1.61 -18.37
N GLY A 321 -8.28 -0.64 -18.57
CA GLY A 321 -9.69 -0.87 -18.89
C GLY A 321 -10.56 -1.47 -17.78
N VAL A 322 -9.98 -1.86 -16.64
CA VAL A 322 -10.71 -2.45 -15.50
C VAL A 322 -11.59 -1.43 -14.76
N LEU A 323 -11.30 -0.12 -14.87
CA LEU A 323 -12.12 0.97 -14.36
C LEU A 323 -12.73 1.83 -15.47
N SER A 324 -13.98 2.26 -15.27
CA SER A 324 -14.64 3.18 -16.19
C SER A 324 -14.10 4.61 -16.07
N ALA A 325 -13.37 5.06 -17.10
CA ALA A 325 -12.82 6.42 -17.21
C ALA A 325 -13.81 7.52 -16.77
N ARG A 326 -15.02 7.51 -17.34
CA ARG A 326 -16.10 8.47 -17.05
C ARG A 326 -16.49 8.56 -15.57
N LYS A 327 -16.35 7.46 -14.82
CA LYS A 327 -16.75 7.38 -13.41
C LYS A 327 -15.63 7.80 -12.46
N TYR A 328 -14.39 7.34 -12.70
CA TYR A 328 -13.32 7.43 -11.70
C TYR A 328 -12.26 8.50 -12.00
N LEU A 329 -12.11 8.97 -13.25
CA LEU A 329 -11.17 10.06 -13.56
C LEU A 329 -11.47 11.40 -12.86
N PRO A 330 -12.72 11.80 -12.54
CA PRO A 330 -12.96 13.00 -11.74
C PRO A 330 -12.32 12.92 -10.34
N MET A 331 -12.36 11.74 -9.71
CA MET A 331 -11.79 11.47 -8.39
C MET A 331 -10.25 11.47 -8.44
N ALA A 332 -9.66 10.78 -9.42
CA ALA A 332 -8.21 10.72 -9.59
C ALA A 332 -7.60 12.07 -9.98
N ASN A 333 -8.25 12.84 -10.88
CA ASN A 333 -7.76 14.17 -11.25
C ASN A 333 -7.89 15.18 -10.09
N ALA A 334 -8.94 15.09 -9.26
CA ALA A 334 -9.03 15.91 -8.04
C ALA A 334 -7.88 15.60 -7.07
N ALA A 335 -7.58 14.31 -6.86
CA ALA A 335 -6.45 13.87 -6.05
C ALA A 335 -5.10 14.31 -6.61
N LEU A 336 -4.90 14.20 -7.93
CA LEU A 336 -3.67 14.64 -8.61
C LEU A 336 -3.42 16.14 -8.43
N VAL A 337 -4.46 16.98 -8.51
CA VAL A 337 -4.36 18.41 -8.20
C VAL A 337 -4.01 18.65 -6.72
N GLY A 338 -4.59 17.88 -5.81
CA GLY A 338 -4.27 17.93 -4.38
C GLY A 338 -2.80 17.61 -4.07
N VAL A 339 -2.31 16.47 -4.57
CA VAL A 339 -0.94 15.98 -4.25
C VAL A 339 0.15 16.72 -5.01
N THR A 340 -0.09 17.17 -6.25
CA THR A 340 0.86 18.07 -6.93
C THR A 340 0.91 19.45 -6.27
N GLY A 341 -0.15 19.87 -5.59
CA GLY A 341 -0.18 21.04 -4.71
C GLY A 341 0.62 20.90 -3.41
N LYS A 342 1.11 19.70 -3.08
CA LYS A 342 1.95 19.39 -1.92
C LYS A 342 3.45 19.34 -2.21
N ILE A 343 3.86 19.50 -3.48
CA ILE A 343 5.26 19.56 -3.89
C ILE A 343 5.83 20.94 -3.50
N LEU A 344 6.80 20.94 -2.59
CA LEU A 344 7.46 22.13 -2.06
C LEU A 344 8.45 22.75 -3.06
N PRO A 345 8.92 24.00 -2.84
CA PRO A 345 9.86 24.67 -3.75
C PRO A 345 11.19 23.93 -3.93
N ASN A 346 11.67 23.21 -2.92
CA ASN A 346 12.84 22.33 -2.96
C ASN A 346 12.58 20.97 -3.61
N GLY A 347 11.32 20.57 -3.82
CA GLY A 347 10.93 19.28 -4.40
C GLY A 347 10.49 18.22 -3.39
N GLU A 348 10.62 18.47 -2.09
CA GLU A 348 10.04 17.61 -1.07
C GLU A 348 8.50 17.62 -1.15
N VAL A 349 7.85 16.64 -0.52
CA VAL A 349 6.39 16.50 -0.49
C VAL A 349 5.92 16.68 0.95
N ASP A 350 5.09 17.70 1.16
CA ASP A 350 4.45 18.01 2.45
C ASP A 350 3.24 17.08 2.71
N GLY A 351 2.82 16.96 3.98
CA GLY A 351 1.63 16.20 4.37
C GLY A 351 1.78 14.69 4.22
N VAL A 352 3.00 14.18 4.24
CA VAL A 352 3.33 12.75 4.24
C VAL A 352 3.49 12.28 5.68
N SER A 353 2.74 11.27 6.11
CA SER A 353 2.91 10.66 7.44
C SER A 353 4.07 9.67 7.44
N SER A 354 4.85 9.67 8.53
CA SER A 354 6.04 8.84 8.70
C SER A 354 5.77 7.33 8.76
N VAL A 355 6.84 6.53 8.92
CA VAL A 355 6.75 5.06 8.97
C VAL A 355 5.75 4.64 10.04
N THR A 356 4.74 3.88 9.64
CA THR A 356 3.58 3.54 10.46
C THR A 356 3.57 2.01 10.65
N PRO A 357 4.10 1.48 11.76
CA PRO A 357 3.95 0.05 12.06
C PRO A 357 2.50 -0.25 12.47
N MET A 358 2.15 -1.52 12.62
CA MET A 358 0.85 -1.94 13.14
C MET A 358 0.53 -1.26 14.48
N GLY A 359 -0.65 -0.65 14.56
CA GLY A 359 -1.18 0.01 15.75
C GLY A 359 -2.36 -0.74 16.37
N GLU A 360 -2.35 -0.86 17.69
CA GLU A 360 -3.40 -1.50 18.51
C GLU A 360 -4.65 -0.63 18.68
N ASP A 361 -4.55 0.69 18.50
CA ASP A 361 -5.67 1.63 18.56
C ASP A 361 -5.64 2.70 17.44
N PHE A 362 -6.69 3.53 17.36
CA PHE A 362 -6.81 4.62 16.40
C PHE A 362 -5.94 5.85 16.73
N THR A 363 -5.52 6.02 17.97
CA THR A 363 -4.68 7.15 18.43
C THR A 363 -3.31 7.07 17.78
N HIS A 364 -2.72 5.87 17.72
CA HIS A 364 -1.48 5.59 16.98
C HIS A 364 -1.49 6.20 15.57
N TYR A 365 -2.50 5.88 14.75
CA TYR A 365 -2.61 6.37 13.37
C TYR A 365 -2.88 7.89 13.28
N ARG A 366 -3.58 8.45 14.27
CA ARG A 366 -3.87 9.90 14.38
C ARG A 366 -2.63 10.73 14.74
N GLU A 367 -1.65 10.15 15.43
CA GLU A 367 -0.51 10.86 16.00
C GLU A 367 0.83 10.61 15.27
N ILE A 368 0.84 9.78 14.20
CA ILE A 368 2.03 9.59 13.35
C ILE A 368 2.59 10.94 12.86
N PRO A 369 3.88 11.25 13.08
CA PRO A 369 4.49 12.51 12.65
C PRO A 369 4.41 12.74 11.14
N ILE A 370 4.20 13.99 10.74
CA ILE A 370 4.26 14.44 9.34
C ILE A 370 5.69 14.89 9.00
N THR A 371 6.31 14.29 7.99
CA THR A 371 7.68 14.61 7.56
C THR A 371 7.92 14.13 6.12
N PRO A 372 8.78 14.79 5.30
CA PRO A 372 9.20 14.24 4.01
C PRO A 372 9.85 12.85 4.17
N MET A 373 9.43 11.89 3.34
CA MET A 373 9.88 10.49 3.35
C MET A 373 9.89 9.93 1.92
N PRO A 374 10.80 9.03 1.53
CA PRO A 374 11.01 8.61 0.13
C PRO A 374 9.76 8.12 -0.60
N TYR A 375 8.89 7.36 0.06
CA TYR A 375 7.61 6.89 -0.50
C TYR A 375 6.62 8.01 -0.78
N GLY A 376 6.74 9.16 -0.10
CA GLY A 376 6.00 10.38 -0.39
C GLY A 376 6.40 11.00 -1.72
N GLN A 377 7.70 11.08 -2.02
CA GLN A 377 8.16 11.45 -3.36
C GLN A 377 7.73 10.40 -4.39
N ALA A 378 7.94 9.11 -4.08
CA ALA A 378 7.65 8.01 -4.99
C ALA A 378 6.18 7.95 -5.42
N LEU A 379 5.22 8.03 -4.48
CA LEU A 379 3.80 7.94 -4.80
C LEU A 379 3.26 9.19 -5.50
N VAL A 380 3.83 10.38 -5.25
CA VAL A 380 3.50 11.58 -6.03
C VAL A 380 4.10 11.50 -7.45
N MET A 381 5.29 10.93 -7.62
CA MET A 381 5.80 10.58 -8.95
C MET A 381 4.91 9.54 -9.63
N ALA A 382 4.44 8.50 -8.93
CA ALA A 382 3.55 7.48 -9.49
C ALA A 382 2.23 8.07 -9.99
N ALA A 383 1.65 9.03 -9.25
CA ALA A 383 0.42 9.71 -9.66
C ALA A 383 0.61 10.57 -10.93
N LEU A 384 1.79 11.17 -11.12
CA LEU A 384 2.17 11.86 -12.35
C LEU A 384 2.41 10.85 -13.49
N VAL A 385 3.24 9.84 -13.25
CA VAL A 385 3.63 8.82 -14.25
C VAL A 385 2.41 8.07 -14.79
N GLU A 386 1.52 7.57 -13.94
CA GLU A 386 0.31 6.86 -14.41
C GLU A 386 -0.73 7.78 -15.08
N TRP A 387 -0.75 9.08 -14.72
CA TRP A 387 -1.50 10.08 -15.49
C TRP A 387 -0.88 10.28 -16.88
N GLU A 388 0.44 10.39 -17.00
CA GLU A 388 1.12 10.48 -18.30
C GLU A 388 0.97 9.20 -19.13
N ARG A 389 1.08 8.00 -18.53
CA ARG A 389 0.85 6.72 -19.21
C ARG A 389 -0.58 6.57 -19.75
N LEU A 390 -1.56 7.24 -19.12
CA LEU A 390 -2.94 7.28 -19.61
C LEU A 390 -3.13 8.27 -20.76
N TYR A 391 -2.61 9.50 -20.63
CA TYR A 391 -2.89 10.59 -21.56
C TYR A 391 -1.90 10.72 -22.74
N ALA A 392 -0.67 10.20 -22.64
CA ALA A 392 0.27 10.15 -23.77
C ALA A 392 -0.23 9.24 -24.92
N LEU A 393 -1.14 8.31 -24.62
CA LEU A 393 -1.81 7.47 -25.62
C LEU A 393 -2.72 8.27 -26.56
N ASP A 394 -3.27 9.41 -26.11
CA ASP A 394 -4.12 10.30 -26.92
C ASP A 394 -3.30 11.29 -27.79
N GLU A 395 -2.07 11.65 -27.38
CA GLU A 395 -1.19 12.54 -28.17
C GLU A 395 -0.31 11.79 -29.20
N ALA A 396 -0.30 10.46 -29.17
CA ALA A 396 0.37 9.64 -30.18
C ALA A 396 -0.24 9.90 -31.58
N PRO A 397 0.50 10.48 -32.55
CA PRO A 397 -0.08 10.90 -33.82
C PRO A 397 -0.58 9.67 -34.60
N HIS A 398 -1.84 9.69 -35.02
CA HIS A 398 -2.50 8.63 -35.79
C HIS A 398 -1.85 8.37 -37.15
N LYS A 399 -0.67 7.74 -37.15
CA LYS A 399 0.01 7.19 -38.33
C LYS A 399 -0.67 5.89 -38.75
N HIS A 400 -1.89 6.00 -39.25
CA HIS A 400 -2.35 5.27 -40.44
C HIS A 400 -3.63 5.89 -40.98
N SER A 401 -3.46 6.91 -41.84
CA SER A 401 -4.49 7.27 -42.81
C SER A 401 -4.63 6.12 -43.81
N SER A 402 -5.69 5.33 -43.70
CA SER A 402 -6.12 4.39 -44.74
C SER A 402 -7.15 5.09 -45.64
N THR A 403 -6.67 5.68 -46.73
CA THR A 403 -7.55 6.21 -47.79
C THR A 403 -8.43 5.11 -48.34
N ILE A 404 -9.76 5.25 -48.21
CA ILE A 404 -10.74 4.28 -48.72
C ILE A 404 -10.74 4.31 -50.26
N PRO A 405 -10.39 3.21 -50.96
CA PRO A 405 -10.66 3.05 -52.38
C PRO A 405 -12.15 2.76 -52.61
N GLY A 406 -12.71 3.22 -53.73
CA GLY A 406 -14.16 3.23 -53.96
C GLY A 406 -14.86 1.86 -53.93
N SER A 407 -16.11 1.86 -53.47
CA SER A 407 -16.97 0.67 -53.33
C SER A 407 -17.20 -0.08 -54.65
N PRO A 408 -17.00 -1.41 -54.69
CA PRO A 408 -17.54 -2.26 -55.74
C PRO A 408 -19.07 -2.36 -55.66
N VAL A 409 -19.74 -2.46 -56.81
CA VAL A 409 -21.20 -2.61 -56.91
C VAL A 409 -21.60 -4.09 -56.78
N SER A 410 -22.67 -4.38 -56.03
CA SER A 410 -23.17 -5.73 -55.78
C SER A 410 -23.78 -6.42 -57.02
N PRO A 411 -23.51 -7.72 -57.25
CA PRO A 411 -24.31 -8.56 -58.12
C PRO A 411 -25.16 -9.60 -57.35
N VAL A 412 -26.47 -9.44 -57.51
CA VAL A 412 -27.60 -10.41 -57.49
C VAL A 412 -27.27 -11.91 -57.28
N THR A 413 -27.99 -12.56 -56.36
CA THR A 413 -28.04 -14.03 -56.16
C THR A 413 -28.98 -14.74 -57.16
N PRO A 414 -28.79 -16.05 -57.41
CA PRO A 414 -29.91 -16.97 -57.23
C PRO A 414 -29.58 -18.41 -56.74
N THR A 415 -30.48 -18.94 -55.91
CA THR A 415 -30.94 -20.36 -55.80
C THR A 415 -29.96 -21.55 -55.69
N SER A 416 -30.05 -22.28 -54.56
CA SER A 416 -29.69 -23.71 -54.40
C SER A 416 -30.62 -24.65 -55.22
N PRO A 417 -30.31 -25.96 -55.39
CA PRO A 417 -30.83 -26.95 -54.41
C PRO A 417 -30.09 -28.34 -54.27
N VAL A 418 -30.42 -29.06 -53.18
CA VAL A 418 -30.40 -30.55 -52.97
C VAL A 418 -29.06 -31.32 -52.88
N SER A 419 -28.95 -32.17 -51.83
CA SER A 419 -27.91 -33.20 -51.56
C SER A 419 -28.40 -34.62 -51.97
N PRO A 420 -27.58 -35.71 -51.99
CA PRO A 420 -27.44 -36.58 -50.78
C PRO A 420 -26.22 -37.58 -50.67
N VAL A 421 -26.14 -38.27 -49.51
CA VAL A 421 -25.44 -39.54 -49.13
C VAL A 421 -23.88 -39.65 -49.03
N SER A 422 -23.42 -40.33 -47.95
CA SER A 422 -22.05 -40.86 -47.68
C SER A 422 -21.92 -42.34 -48.13
N PRO A 423 -20.77 -43.10 -47.97
CA PRO A 423 -20.42 -43.73 -46.67
C PRO A 423 -18.91 -44.15 -46.43
N VAL A 424 -18.67 -44.89 -45.33
CA VAL A 424 -17.55 -45.83 -45.01
C VAL A 424 -16.33 -45.35 -44.18
N SER A 425 -15.95 -46.18 -43.18
CA SER A 425 -14.73 -46.17 -42.33
C SER A 425 -14.04 -47.55 -42.36
N PRO A 426 -12.81 -47.73 -41.85
CA PRO A 426 -12.57 -48.18 -40.45
C PRO A 426 -11.27 -47.53 -39.86
N ILE A 427 -10.56 -47.92 -38.77
CA ILE A 427 -10.54 -49.08 -37.84
C ILE A 427 -10.19 -48.56 -36.39
N SER A 428 -9.88 -49.44 -35.43
CA SER A 428 -9.34 -49.13 -34.08
C SER A 428 -8.27 -50.16 -33.64
N PRO A 429 -7.42 -49.84 -32.65
CA PRO A 429 -7.40 -50.58 -31.35
C PRO A 429 -7.01 -49.67 -30.14
N THR A 430 -7.05 -50.00 -28.83
CA THR A 430 -7.72 -51.01 -27.94
C THR A 430 -7.60 -50.53 -26.48
N SER A 431 -8.43 -51.03 -25.55
CA SER A 431 -8.39 -50.72 -24.09
C SER A 431 -7.57 -51.74 -23.26
N PRO A 432 -7.34 -51.46 -21.95
CA PRO A 432 -7.89 -52.36 -20.92
C PRO A 432 -8.61 -51.63 -19.76
N THR A 433 -9.02 -52.38 -18.72
CA THR A 433 -10.16 -52.05 -17.83
C THR A 433 -9.92 -52.42 -16.36
N ALA A 434 -10.56 -51.70 -15.40
CA ALA A 434 -11.08 -52.12 -14.06
C ALA A 434 -10.94 -51.02 -12.97
N PRO A 435 -11.63 -51.10 -11.81
CA PRO A 435 -13.03 -51.48 -11.58
C PRO A 435 -13.79 -50.46 -10.68
N PRO A 436 -15.14 -50.49 -10.62
CA PRO A 436 -15.91 -49.70 -9.66
C PRO A 436 -16.06 -50.41 -8.31
N ILE A 437 -15.88 -49.69 -7.19
CA ILE A 437 -16.29 -50.14 -5.85
C ILE A 437 -17.34 -49.18 -5.30
N LEU A 438 -18.55 -49.70 -5.09
CA LEU A 438 -19.63 -48.99 -4.41
C LEU A 438 -19.49 -49.22 -2.89
N ARG A 439 -19.46 -48.14 -2.10
CA ARG A 439 -19.80 -48.19 -0.67
C ARG A 439 -20.79 -47.09 -0.33
N GLN A 440 -21.90 -47.48 0.27
CA GLN A 440 -22.89 -46.56 0.79
C GLN A 440 -22.38 -45.96 2.10
N TYR A 441 -22.42 -44.63 2.20
CA TYR A 441 -22.51 -43.92 3.48
C TYR A 441 -23.76 -43.05 3.45
N THR A 442 -24.84 -43.57 4.02
CA THR A 442 -26.06 -42.80 4.28
C THR A 442 -25.87 -41.97 5.55
N ALA A 443 -25.48 -40.71 5.38
CA ALA A 443 -25.65 -39.67 6.40
C ALA A 443 -26.89 -38.82 6.06
N PRO A 444 -27.67 -38.33 7.04
CA PRO A 444 -28.77 -37.41 6.75
C PRO A 444 -28.24 -36.08 6.19
N LEU A 445 -28.89 -35.54 5.16
CA LEU A 445 -28.80 -34.10 4.92
C LEU A 445 -29.78 -33.41 5.87
N ASP A 446 -29.27 -32.96 7.02
CA ASP A 446 -29.97 -31.90 7.76
C ASP A 446 -29.93 -30.63 6.92
N LEU A 447 -31.10 -30.23 6.43
CA LEU A 447 -31.27 -28.97 5.70
C LEU A 447 -31.02 -27.80 6.68
N PRO A 448 -30.20 -26.80 6.32
CA PRO A 448 -30.00 -25.64 7.18
C PRO A 448 -31.34 -24.94 7.44
N GLY A 449 -31.57 -24.59 8.70
CA GLY A 449 -32.88 -24.19 9.20
C GLY A 449 -33.49 -22.98 8.50
N ARG A 450 -34.82 -22.94 8.50
CA ARG A 450 -35.64 -21.80 8.07
C ARG A 450 -35.11 -20.50 8.69
N TYR A 451 -34.91 -19.46 7.87
CA TYR A 451 -34.62 -18.11 8.37
C TYR A 451 -35.65 -17.68 9.42
N PRO A 452 -35.23 -17.13 10.58
CA PRO A 452 -36.15 -16.69 11.61
C PRO A 452 -37.08 -15.60 11.06
N THR A 453 -38.35 -15.67 11.44
CA THR A 453 -39.35 -14.66 11.08
C THR A 453 -39.10 -13.34 11.80
N GLU A 454 -39.66 -12.24 11.32
CA GLU A 454 -39.58 -10.94 12.01
C GLU A 454 -40.07 -11.00 13.47
N HIS A 455 -40.96 -11.92 13.81
CA HIS A 455 -41.41 -12.14 15.18
C HIS A 455 -40.30 -12.73 16.06
N GLU A 456 -39.64 -13.80 15.59
CA GLU A 456 -38.55 -14.48 16.28
C GLU A 456 -37.29 -13.59 16.39
N ILE A 457 -37.10 -12.67 15.45
CA ILE A 457 -36.07 -11.62 15.52
C ILE A 457 -36.44 -10.60 16.61
N ARG A 458 -37.66 -10.05 16.59
CA ARG A 458 -38.11 -9.06 17.59
C ARG A 458 -38.13 -9.61 19.01
N GLU A 459 -38.51 -10.88 19.21
CA GLU A 459 -38.45 -11.52 20.54
C GLU A 459 -37.01 -11.64 21.06
N ARG A 460 -36.02 -11.87 20.18
CA ARG A 460 -34.60 -11.86 20.57
C ARG A 460 -34.12 -10.45 20.89
N GLU A 461 -34.44 -9.45 20.06
CA GLU A 461 -34.10 -8.04 20.31
C GLU A 461 -34.72 -7.54 21.63
N GLU A 462 -35.96 -7.93 21.94
CA GLU A 462 -36.63 -7.53 23.17
C GLU A 462 -36.10 -8.31 24.39
N ALA A 463 -35.72 -9.57 24.25
CA ALA A 463 -35.01 -10.32 25.30
C ALA A 463 -33.63 -9.72 25.60
N GLU A 464 -32.87 -9.31 24.58
CA GLU A 464 -31.61 -8.58 24.75
C GLU A 464 -31.79 -7.17 25.32
N ARG A 465 -32.92 -6.50 25.03
CA ARG A 465 -33.23 -5.21 25.67
C ARG A 465 -33.48 -5.42 27.18
N ARG A 466 -34.26 -6.44 27.56
CA ARG A 466 -34.54 -6.79 28.96
C ARG A 466 -33.29 -7.24 29.73
N SER A 467 -32.27 -7.80 29.07
CA SER A 467 -31.00 -8.16 29.73
C SER A 467 -30.02 -6.99 29.90
N ARG A 468 -30.32 -5.82 29.34
CA ARG A 468 -29.50 -4.60 29.43
C ARG A 468 -30.09 -3.55 30.38
N GLU A 469 -31.24 -3.80 31.00
CA GLU A 469 -31.81 -2.94 32.05
C GLU A 469 -31.21 -3.31 33.42
N PRO A 470 -30.59 -2.36 34.16
CA PRO A 470 -30.01 -2.65 35.47
C PRO A 470 -31.11 -2.88 36.51
N THR A 471 -31.12 -4.05 37.16
CA THR A 471 -32.07 -4.39 38.22
C THR A 471 -31.90 -3.48 39.43
N ALA A 472 -32.89 -2.62 39.68
CA ALA A 472 -32.92 -1.75 40.86
C ALA A 472 -33.19 -2.57 42.14
N THR A 473 -32.27 -2.49 43.11
CA THR A 473 -32.50 -2.95 44.49
C THR A 473 -33.07 -1.82 45.36
N ALA A 474 -33.84 -2.17 46.39
CA ALA A 474 -34.77 -1.26 47.06
C ALA A 474 -34.16 -0.31 48.12
N GLU A 475 -34.88 0.78 48.39
CA GLU A 475 -35.27 1.37 49.71
C GLU A 475 -34.27 1.32 50.90
N SER A 476 -34.10 2.33 51.77
CA SER A 476 -34.77 3.61 52.13
C SER A 476 -34.01 4.21 53.36
N PRO A 477 -34.23 5.44 53.93
CA PRO A 477 -35.12 6.58 53.60
C PRO A 477 -34.38 7.95 53.45
N ALA A 478 -35.17 9.04 53.34
CA ALA A 478 -34.76 10.45 53.49
C ALA A 478 -34.38 10.82 54.96
N GLU A 479 -34.03 12.05 55.39
CA GLU A 479 -34.27 13.46 54.99
C GLU A 479 -33.22 14.35 55.77
N PRO A 480 -33.16 15.72 55.73
CA PRO A 480 -33.83 16.71 54.88
C PRO A 480 -32.88 17.79 54.26
N VAL A 481 -33.48 18.76 53.58
CA VAL A 481 -32.83 19.93 52.95
C VAL A 481 -32.56 21.07 53.95
N MET A 482 -31.48 21.84 53.75
CA MET A 482 -31.48 23.28 54.03
C MET A 482 -30.89 24.08 52.87
N ASP A 483 -31.55 25.19 52.54
CA ASP A 483 -31.15 26.19 51.56
C ASP A 483 -30.38 27.32 52.26
N HIS A 484 -29.33 27.85 51.63
CA HIS A 484 -28.92 29.24 51.81
C HIS A 484 -28.07 29.75 50.63
N THR A 485 -28.52 30.86 50.06
CA THR A 485 -27.78 31.68 49.09
C THR A 485 -26.77 32.59 49.78
N LEU A 486 -25.57 32.79 49.19
CA LEU A 486 -24.96 34.12 48.93
C LEU A 486 -23.53 34.09 48.32
N SER A 487 -23.40 34.75 47.17
CA SER A 487 -22.35 35.72 46.77
C SER A 487 -20.83 35.46 47.01
N THR A 488 -20.12 35.28 45.88
CA THR A 488 -18.89 35.99 45.45
C THR A 488 -17.49 35.81 46.11
N GLN A 489 -16.50 35.89 45.20
CA GLN A 489 -15.08 36.32 45.32
C GLN A 489 -13.94 35.29 45.51
N PHE A 490 -13.11 35.25 44.45
CA PHE A 490 -11.67 35.00 44.34
C PHE A 490 -10.87 34.51 45.58
N GLY A 491 -10.18 33.38 45.40
CA GLY A 491 -9.01 33.00 46.18
C GLY A 491 -8.23 31.82 45.57
N ARG A 492 -7.02 32.05 45.06
CA ARG A 492 -6.02 30.99 44.86
C ARG A 492 -5.26 30.80 46.17
N THR A 493 -4.97 29.56 46.58
CA THR A 493 -3.61 29.08 46.95
C THR A 493 -3.61 27.58 47.28
N VAL A 494 -2.61 26.90 46.70
CA VAL A 494 -1.91 25.65 47.08
C VAL A 494 -2.43 24.85 48.30
N ALA A 495 -2.64 23.56 48.10
CA ALA A 495 -2.83 22.57 49.18
C ALA A 495 -1.49 22.09 49.76
N VAL A 496 -1.48 21.83 51.08
CA VAL A 496 -0.35 21.23 51.82
C VAL A 496 -0.56 19.72 51.92
N ILE A 497 0.54 18.94 51.87
CA ILE A 497 0.59 17.55 52.33
C ILE A 497 1.79 17.41 53.28
N GLU A 498 1.57 16.81 54.44
CA GLU A 498 2.57 16.59 55.49
C GLU A 498 3.16 15.14 55.47
N PRO A 499 4.25 14.85 56.20
CA PRO A 499 5.23 13.83 55.80
C PRO A 499 5.20 12.51 56.62
N GLY A 500 6.05 11.56 56.22
CA GLY A 500 6.52 10.48 57.09
C GLY A 500 7.46 9.47 56.40
N GLY A 501 8.48 8.97 57.13
CA GLY A 501 9.25 7.77 56.73
C GLY A 501 10.78 7.94 56.66
N ASN A 502 11.46 7.58 57.73
CA ASN A 502 12.91 7.70 58.01
C ASN A 502 13.94 7.24 56.95
N GLU A 503 15.12 7.87 57.05
CA GLU A 503 16.52 7.35 57.02
C GLU A 503 16.68 5.81 57.09
N ASP A 504 17.70 5.19 56.46
CA ASP A 504 19.10 5.22 56.97
C ASP A 504 20.18 4.75 55.94
N SER A 505 21.46 4.89 56.32
CA SER A 505 22.73 4.37 55.74
C SER A 505 23.48 5.19 54.65
N VAL A 506 24.82 5.02 54.66
CA VAL A 506 25.94 5.96 54.32
C VAL A 506 27.22 5.09 54.11
N PRO A 507 28.41 5.48 53.50
CA PRO A 507 28.94 6.78 53.00
C PRO A 507 29.61 6.78 51.57
N GLY A 508 30.15 7.95 51.13
CA GLY A 508 31.54 7.98 50.58
C GLY A 508 31.92 8.97 49.46
N GLY A 509 32.77 9.97 49.75
CA GLY A 509 33.51 10.83 48.77
C GLY A 509 32.71 12.01 48.18
N SER A 510 33.05 13.30 48.35
CA SER A 510 34.28 14.06 47.99
C SER A 510 34.52 14.04 46.46
N ILE A 511 34.61 15.18 45.74
CA ILE A 511 35.53 16.32 45.96
C ILE A 511 34.91 17.71 45.62
N LEU A 512 35.54 18.77 46.16
CA LEU A 512 35.37 20.24 46.02
C LEU A 512 35.53 20.82 44.58
N ALA A 513 35.34 22.12 44.27
CA ALA A 513 34.43 23.21 44.71
C ALA A 513 34.74 24.55 43.97
N GLN A 514 33.71 25.37 43.66
CA GLN A 514 33.76 26.82 43.29
C GLN A 514 34.65 27.17 42.04
N VAL A 515 34.98 28.39 41.57
CA VAL A 515 34.89 29.84 41.96
C VAL A 515 34.87 30.67 40.63
N GLU A 516 34.34 31.89 40.44
CA GLU A 516 33.08 32.58 40.82
C GLU A 516 32.90 33.88 39.95
N ASN A 517 31.69 34.46 39.90
CA ASN A 517 31.29 35.86 39.57
C ASN A 517 32.20 36.84 38.76
N ALA A 518 31.70 37.34 37.61
CA ALA A 518 31.45 38.79 37.31
C ALA A 518 30.71 38.92 35.95
N ARG A 519 29.54 39.58 35.76
CA ARG A 519 29.01 40.94 36.02
C ARG A 519 29.27 42.00 34.90
N ASN A 520 28.14 42.43 34.31
CA ASN A 520 27.78 43.81 33.89
C ASN A 520 28.11 44.38 32.49
N GLN A 521 27.09 45.08 31.97
CA GLN A 521 27.05 46.18 30.96
C GLN A 521 27.23 45.79 29.47
N GLU A 522 26.25 46.07 28.59
CA GLU A 522 25.84 47.36 27.98
C GLU A 522 26.94 47.90 27.03
N THR A 523 26.67 48.34 25.79
CA THR A 523 25.50 49.13 25.32
C THR A 523 25.32 49.04 23.78
N GLN A 524 24.12 49.40 23.30
CA GLN A 524 23.70 49.69 21.91
C GLN A 524 23.43 48.49 20.99
#